data_AF-A0A536CCE0-F1
#
_entry.id   AF-A0A536CCE0-F1
#
_cell.length_a   1.000
_cell.length_b   1.000
_cell.length_c   1.000
_cell.angle_alpha   90.00
_cell.angle_beta   90.00
_cell.angle_gamma   90.00
#
_symmetry.space_group_name_H-M   'P 1'
#
loop_
_entity.id
_entity.type
_entity.pdbx_description
1 polymer ?
#
loop_
_entity_poly.entity_id
_entity_poly.type
_entity_poly.pdbx_seq_one_letter_code
_entity_poly.pdbx_strand_id
1 'polypeptide(L)' 'MDVEVDWTRGVHGAQDDIIHAGMALLVTRSVPGSKLILYQDHSHSLGGEALERLVAQVLVFVREAHASETHLPR' A
#
# COMPACT_ATOMS: atom_id res chain seq x y z
N MET A 1 -4.31 26.63 0.98
CA MET A 1 -3.34 25.62 1.44
C MET A 1 -3.85 24.32 0.91
N ASP A 2 -3.22 23.80 -0.15
CA ASP A 2 -3.60 22.51 -0.72
C ASP A 2 -3.09 21.43 0.23
N VAL A 3 -4.02 20.71 0.86
CA VAL A 3 -3.68 19.55 1.68
C VAL A 3 -3.58 18.38 0.72
N GLU A 4 -2.35 18.07 0.31
CA GLU A 4 -2.05 16.87 -0.47
C GLU A 4 -2.18 15.68 0.47
N VAL A 5 -3.27 14.93 0.32
CA VAL A 5 -3.51 13.78 1.18
C VAL A 5 -2.93 12.52 0.52
N ASP A 6 -1.84 12.03 1.10
CA ASP A 6 -1.06 10.87 0.67
C ASP A 6 -1.79 9.56 1.04
N TRP A 7 -2.57 9.02 0.11
CA TRP A 7 -3.55 7.95 0.40
C TRP A 7 -3.32 6.58 -0.23
N THR A 8 -2.20 6.31 -0.87
CA THR A 8 -2.05 5.03 -1.58
C THR A 8 -0.81 4.27 -1.13
N ARG A 9 -0.99 3.31 -0.23
CA ARG A 9 0.02 2.26 -0.01
C ARG A 9 -0.36 1.02 -0.82
N GLY A 10 0.47 0.69 -1.80
CA GLY A 10 0.37 -0.57 -2.56
C GLY A 10 1.06 -1.71 -1.81
N VAL A 11 0.52 -2.92 -1.94
CA VAL A 11 1.13 -4.17 -1.48
C VAL A 11 1.29 -5.10 -2.67
N HIS A 12 2.44 -5.77 -2.80
CA HIS A 12 2.72 -6.59 -3.96
C HIS A 12 3.71 -7.73 -3.67
N GLY A 13 3.51 -8.88 -4.32
CA GLY A 13 4.44 -10.01 -4.27
C GLY A 13 5.54 -9.84 -5.32
N ALA A 14 6.80 -10.00 -4.95
CA ALA A 14 7.92 -9.83 -5.90
C ALA A 14 7.97 -10.95 -6.95
N GLN A 15 7.35 -12.10 -6.66
CA GLN A 15 7.26 -13.27 -7.54
C GLN A 15 5.87 -13.39 -8.17
N ASP A 16 5.10 -12.30 -8.20
CA ASP A 16 3.82 -12.25 -8.91
C ASP A 16 4.04 -12.49 -10.41
N ASP A 17 3.41 -13.56 -10.90
CA ASP A 17 3.48 -14.06 -12.27
C ASP A 17 2.39 -13.49 -13.17
N ILE A 18 1.44 -12.73 -12.61
CA ILE A 18 0.35 -12.06 -13.31
C ILE A 18 0.66 -10.58 -13.51
N ILE A 19 1.08 -9.90 -12.44
CA ILE A 19 1.49 -8.49 -12.46
C ILE A 19 2.95 -8.43 -12.03
N HIS A 20 3.85 -8.13 -12.95
CA HIS A 20 5.27 -8.02 -12.59
C HIS A 20 5.53 -6.85 -11.62
N ALA A 21 6.48 -7.04 -10.69
CA ALA A 21 6.88 -6.03 -9.71
C ALA A 21 7.27 -4.66 -10.34
N GLY A 22 7.82 -4.66 -11.55
CA GLY A 22 8.10 -3.44 -12.30
C GLY A 22 6.84 -2.62 -12.63
N MET A 23 5.72 -3.28 -12.93
CA MET A 23 4.43 -2.62 -13.16
C MET A 23 3.85 -2.06 -11.86
N ALA A 24 3.93 -2.82 -10.76
CA ALA A 24 3.51 -2.33 -9.44
C ALA A 24 4.30 -1.07 -9.02
N LEU A 25 5.61 -1.05 -9.29
CA LEU A 25 6.45 0.12 -9.04
C LEU A 25 6.07 1.31 -9.94
N LEU A 26 5.79 1.07 -11.23
CA LEU A 26 5.35 2.10 -12.16
C LEU A 26 4.05 2.77 -11.69
N VAL A 27 3.06 1.96 -11.32
CA VAL A 27 1.76 2.45 -10.81
C VAL A 27 1.95 3.25 -9.54
N THR A 28 2.73 2.74 -8.59
CA THR A 28 3.02 3.45 -7.33
C THR A 28 3.63 4.82 -7.60
N ARG A 29 4.62 4.92 -8.49
CA ARG A 29 5.26 6.20 -8.84
C ARG A 29 4.33 7.20 -9.54
N SER A 30 3.24 6.73 -10.13
CA SER A 30 2.25 7.59 -10.80
C SER A 30 1.29 8.28 -9.83
N VAL A 31 1.26 7.85 -8.56
CA VAL A 31 0.40 8.43 -7.53
C VAL A 31 1.25 9.20 -6.52
N PRO A 32 1.11 10.54 -6.42
CA PRO A 32 1.86 11.34 -5.45
C PRO A 32 1.67 10.85 -4.01
N GLY A 33 2.77 10.83 -3.25
CA GLY A 33 2.81 10.31 -1.88
C GLY A 33 2.89 8.78 -1.76
N SER A 34 2.44 8.05 -2.79
CA SER A 34 2.25 6.60 -2.71
C SER A 34 3.52 5.82 -2.35
N LYS A 35 3.34 4.75 -1.55
CA LYS A 35 4.40 3.83 -1.14
C LYS A 35 4.07 2.40 -1.57
N LEU A 36 5.09 1.64 -1.98
CA LEU A 36 4.95 0.22 -2.31
C LEU A 36 5.63 -0.63 -1.24
N ILE A 37 4.90 -1.61 -0.72
CA ILE A 37 5.44 -2.67 0.12
C ILE A 37 5.58 -3.93 -0.72
N LEU A 38 6.82 -4.36 -0.91
CA LEU A 38 7.16 -5.51 -1.75
C LEU A 38 7.54 -6.73 -0.89
N TYR A 39 6.81 -7.82 -1.08
CA TYR A 39 7.02 -9.09 -0.38
C TYR A 39 7.90 -10.01 -1.24
N GLN A 40 9.16 -10.17 -0.85
CA GLN A 40 10.20 -10.79 -1.69
C GLN A 40 9.91 -12.25 -2.10
N ASP A 41 9.32 -13.04 -1.20
CA ASP A 41 9.12 -14.48 -1.41
C ASP A 41 7.65 -14.86 -1.65
N HIS A 42 6.89 -13.95 -2.27
CA HIS A 42 5.43 -14.09 -2.39
C HIS A 42 4.95 -13.86 -3.82
N SER A 43 3.90 -14.58 -4.20
CA SER A 43 3.28 -14.57 -5.53
C SER A 43 2.10 -13.59 -5.60
N HIS A 44 1.28 -13.72 -6.66
CA HIS A 44 0.00 -13.05 -6.77
C HIS A 44 -0.96 -13.36 -5.61
N SER A 45 -0.77 -14.51 -4.94
CA SER A 45 -1.65 -15.02 -3.89
C SER A 45 -1.29 -14.52 -2.48
N LEU A 46 -0.85 -13.26 -2.35
CA LEU A 46 -0.46 -12.64 -1.07
C LEU A 46 -1.47 -12.84 0.06
N GLY A 47 -2.77 -12.81 -0.26
CA GLY A 47 -3.84 -13.01 0.72
C GLY A 47 -3.86 -14.41 1.34
N GLY A 48 -3.33 -15.42 0.65
CA GLY A 48 -3.16 -16.78 1.19
C GLY A 48 -1.79 -17.01 1.83
N GLU A 49 -0.75 -16.37 1.31
CA GLU A 49 0.64 -16.60 1.73
C GLU A 49 1.08 -15.77 2.95
N ALA A 50 0.55 -14.56 3.08
CA ALA A 50 0.98 -13.58 4.08
C ALA A 50 -0.18 -12.85 4.76
N LEU A 51 -1.31 -13.54 4.97
CA LEU A 51 -2.55 -12.93 5.46
C LEU A 51 -2.34 -12.02 6.69
N GLU A 52 -1.66 -12.51 7.72
CA GLU A 52 -1.45 -11.74 8.96
C GLU A 52 -0.61 -10.48 8.72
N ARG A 53 0.44 -10.59 7.90
CA ARG A 53 1.31 -9.45 7.55
C ARG A 53 0.54 -8.43 6.71
N LEU A 54 -0.28 -8.90 5.78
CA LEU A 54 -1.15 -8.07 4.95
C LEU A 54 -2.16 -7.30 5.82
N VAL A 55 -2.85 -8.00 6.72
CA VAL A 55 -3.80 -7.38 7.67
C VAL A 55 -3.10 -6.34 8.54
N ALA A 56 -1.89 -6.64 9.05
CA ALA A 56 -1.13 -5.67 9.85
C ALA A 56 -0.83 -4.38 9.07
N GLN A 57 -0.46 -4.48 7.79
CA GLN A 57 -0.22 -3.30 6.94
C GLN A 57 -1.50 -2.50 6.69
N VAL A 58 -2.62 -3.17 6.43
CA VAL A 58 -3.93 -2.51 6.27
C VAL A 58 -4.33 -1.79 7.57
N LEU A 59 -4.13 -2.41 8.73
CA LEU A 59 -4.44 -1.78 10.02
C LEU A 59 -3.59 -0.54 10.30
N VAL A 60 -2.30 -0.56 9.93
CA VAL A 60 -1.45 0.64 10.00
C VAL A 60 -2.02 1.75 9.12
N PHE A 61 -2.37 1.43 7.88
CA PHE A 61 -2.97 2.39 6.96
C PHE A 61 -4.26 3.01 7.51
N VAL A 62 -5.20 2.19 8.01
CA VAL A 62 -6.46 2.69 8.58
C VAL A 62 -6.23 3.61 9.78
N ARG A 63 -5.26 3.28 10.64
CA ARG A 63 -4.93 4.12 11.81
C ARG A 63 -4.33 5.47 11.42
N GLU A 64 -3.41 5.47 10.45
CA GLU A 64 -2.83 6.71 9.90
C GLU A 64 -3.91 7.57 9.26
N ALA A 65 -4.88 6.94 8.58
CA ALA A 65 -6.00 7.64 7.96
C ALA A 65 -6.90 8.34 8.99
N HIS A 66 -7.33 7.61 10.01
CA HIS A 66 -8.11 8.17 11.11
C HIS A 66 -7.37 9.29 11.86
N ALA A 67 -6.06 9.14 12.07
CA ALA A 67 -5.25 10.18 12.73
C ALA A 67 -5.17 11.46 11.90
N SER A 68 -5.11 11.34 10.57
CA SER A 68 -5.04 12.49 9.68
C SER A 68 -6.38 13.24 9.58
N GLU A 69 -7.50 12.51 9.62
CA GLU A 69 -8.84 13.11 9.61
C GLU A 69 -9.16 13.91 10.89
N THR A 70 -8.63 13.50 12.04
CA THR A 70 -8.86 14.20 13.32
C THR A 70 -8.16 15.56 13.43
N HIS A 71 -7.29 15.92 12.48
CA HIS A 71 -6.58 17.21 12.44
C HIS A 71 -7.19 18.21 11.45
N LEU A 72 -8.34 17.87 10.84
CA LEU A 72 -9.07 18.78 9.96
C LEU A 72 -9.98 19.70 10.81
N PRO A 73 -9.92 21.05 10.64
CA PRO A 73 -10.90 21.93 11.25
C PRO A 73 -12.29 21.58 10.71
N ARG A 74 -13.25 21.37 11.62
CA ARG A 74 -14.65 21.11 11.31
C ARG A 74 -15.31 22.30 10.63
#